data_AF-A0AAV4UKT7-F1
#
_entry.id   AF-A0AAV4UKT7-F1
#
_cell.length_a   1.000
_cell.length_b   1.000
_cell.length_c   1.000
_cell.angle_alpha   90.00
_cell.angle_beta   90.00
_cell.angle_gamma   90.00
#
_symmetry.space_group_name_H-M   'P 1'
#
loop_
_entity.id
_entity.type
_entity.pdbx_description
1 polymer ?
#
loop_
_entity_poly.entity_id
_entity_poly.type
_entity_poly.pdbx_seq_one_letter_code
_entity_poly.pdbx_strand_id
1 'polypeptide(L)'
;MVPHSVKIIFALFLVLNVQYPTAENFPWNHVFDSKSAEISDATLKLFSSNLKSLYIFPYNVTKEYDIMSENCTLAFEKFSKAVLNFTQCAIMYARPVHICMECGNTHTAFIDAFQFLKKQGAACQSFYFGSDQLGIVDLVYNNANEIWVKSYCQNCYDYYNETEKFFQASNELIICMEKTNRTDIVEANSTCIKCHDAYVNVSASYNKFVHWKKEFVGGICMDIVDTMNISRRMWSEYDCAVGFGTTIGFPNILTALGIGSSPFIFYLLSKTVSHLEDVKLVRPKRKVTVITAPAPSDLETLPE
;
A
#
# COMPACT_ATOMS: atom_id res chain seq x y z
N MET A 1 -8.67 -46.20 -0.46
CA MET A 1 -7.50 -45.47 0.08
C MET A 1 -6.91 -44.64 -1.05
N VAL A 2 -7.17 -43.33 -1.05
CA VAL A 2 -6.65 -42.40 -2.05
C VAL A 2 -5.18 -42.11 -1.70
N PRO A 3 -4.22 -42.28 -2.63
CA PRO A 3 -2.80 -42.14 -2.32
C PRO A 3 -2.45 -40.67 -2.05
N HIS A 4 -1.59 -40.47 -1.05
CA HIS A 4 -1.15 -39.17 -0.51
C HIS A 4 -0.56 -38.20 -1.56
N SER A 5 -0.16 -38.70 -2.73
CA SER A 5 0.41 -37.95 -3.84
C SER A 5 -0.60 -37.09 -4.61
N VAL A 6 -1.90 -37.41 -4.57
CA VAL A 6 -2.94 -36.59 -5.23
C VAL A 6 -3.24 -35.31 -4.43
N LYS A 7 -3.04 -35.35 -3.10
CA LYS A 7 -3.19 -34.16 -2.24
C LYS A 7 -2.08 -33.12 -2.45
N ILE A 8 -0.87 -33.55 -2.86
CA ILE A 8 0.26 -32.65 -3.11
C ILE A 8 0.11 -31.93 -4.46
N ILE A 9 -0.50 -32.58 -5.46
CA ILE A 9 -0.74 -31.97 -6.78
C ILE A 9 -1.87 -30.91 -6.70
N PHE A 10 -2.90 -31.14 -5.88
CA PHE A 10 -3.90 -30.09 -5.59
C PHE A 10 -3.30 -28.92 -4.78
N ALA A 11 -2.29 -29.17 -3.95
CA ALA A 11 -1.58 -28.12 -3.23
C ALA A 11 -0.67 -27.29 -4.15
N LEU A 12 -0.07 -27.89 -5.19
CA LEU A 12 0.81 -27.19 -6.14
C LEU A 12 0.03 -26.37 -7.19
N PHE A 13 -1.18 -26.76 -7.55
CA PHE A 13 -2.05 -25.95 -8.43
C PHE A 13 -2.66 -24.73 -7.72
N LEU A 14 -2.69 -24.69 -6.39
CA LEU A 14 -3.13 -23.52 -5.62
C LEU A 14 -2.03 -22.46 -5.43
N VAL A 15 -0.76 -22.79 -5.69
CA VAL A 15 0.39 -21.88 -5.46
C VAL A 15 0.68 -20.99 -6.69
N LEU A 16 -0.01 -21.20 -7.82
CA LEU A 16 0.07 -20.33 -9.01
C LEU A 16 -1.06 -19.28 -9.08
N ASN A 17 -1.72 -18.98 -7.97
CA ASN A 17 -2.37 -17.68 -7.81
C ASN A 17 -1.28 -16.62 -7.63
N VAL A 18 -0.74 -16.12 -8.75
CA VAL A 18 -0.10 -14.81 -8.78
C VAL A 18 -1.21 -13.80 -8.51
N GLN A 19 -1.44 -13.54 -7.23
CA GLN A 19 -2.28 -12.46 -6.77
C GLN A 19 -1.58 -11.17 -7.16
N TYR A 20 -2.04 -10.54 -8.25
CA TYR A 20 -1.78 -9.13 -8.46
C TYR A 20 -2.19 -8.40 -7.17
N PRO A 21 -1.40 -7.45 -6.64
CA PRO A 21 -1.83 -6.68 -5.49
C PRO A 21 -3.06 -5.87 -5.90
N THR A 22 -4.24 -6.39 -5.59
CA THR A 22 -5.46 -5.59 -5.51
C THR A 22 -5.25 -4.55 -4.42
N ALA A 23 -5.88 -3.39 -4.59
CA ALA A 23 -5.76 -2.20 -3.75
C ALA A 23 -6.27 -2.37 -2.30
N GLU A 24 -6.38 -3.60 -1.79
CA GLU A 24 -7.05 -3.94 -0.53
C GLU A 24 -6.11 -4.06 0.68
N ASN A 25 -4.78 -3.98 0.49
CA ASN A 25 -3.79 -4.04 1.56
C ASN A 25 -3.17 -2.68 1.91
N PHE A 26 -3.94 -1.60 1.84
CA PHE A 26 -3.62 -0.35 2.53
C PHE A 26 -4.11 -0.45 4.00
N PRO A 27 -3.29 -0.04 5.00
CA PRO A 27 -3.57 -0.28 6.42
C PRO A 27 -4.64 0.63 7.03
N TRP A 28 -5.62 1.09 6.25
CA TRP A 28 -6.73 1.94 6.74
C TRP A 28 -8.04 1.18 7.01
N ASN A 29 -8.10 -0.13 6.77
CA ASN A 29 -9.35 -0.91 6.84
C ASN A 29 -9.86 -1.26 8.27
N HIS A 30 -9.33 -0.64 9.33
CA HIS A 30 -9.79 -0.93 10.70
C HIS A 30 -10.32 0.28 11.50
N VAL A 31 -10.62 1.42 10.87
CA VAL A 31 -11.05 2.62 11.64
C VAL A 31 -12.44 3.19 11.28
N PHE A 32 -13.15 2.68 10.28
CA PHE A 32 -14.49 3.20 9.96
C PHE A 32 -15.54 2.09 9.86
N ASP A 33 -15.84 1.44 10.99
CA ASP A 33 -17.17 0.85 11.21
C ASP A 33 -17.94 1.77 12.17
N SER A 34 -18.28 2.97 11.70
CA SER A 34 -19.33 3.75 12.33
C SER A 34 -20.61 3.54 11.52
N LYS A 35 -21.55 2.78 12.09
CA LYS A 35 -22.96 2.93 11.75
C LYS A 35 -23.36 4.36 12.15
N SER A 36 -23.11 5.33 11.29
CA SER A 36 -23.70 6.66 11.43
C SER A 36 -25.19 6.54 11.12
N ALA A 37 -26.03 6.65 12.14
CA ALA A 37 -27.43 6.98 11.92
C ALA A 37 -27.46 8.34 11.21
N GLU A 38 -28.00 8.41 10.00
CA GLU A 38 -28.20 9.68 9.30
C GLU A 38 -29.23 10.51 10.07
N ILE A 39 -28.75 11.45 10.87
CA ILE A 39 -29.58 12.47 11.51
C ILE A 39 -29.92 13.52 10.44
N SER A 40 -31.21 13.76 10.20
CA SER A 40 -31.63 14.74 9.20
C SER A 40 -31.18 16.17 9.58
N ASP A 41 -30.80 16.97 8.58
CA ASP A 41 -30.40 18.39 8.74
C ASP A 41 -31.48 19.22 9.45
N ALA A 42 -32.76 18.90 9.23
CA ALA A 42 -33.88 19.53 9.93
C ALA A 42 -33.87 19.22 11.44
N THR A 43 -33.54 17.98 11.82
CA THR A 43 -33.42 17.56 13.23
C THR A 43 -32.25 18.26 13.92
N LEU A 44 -31.10 18.38 13.25
CA LEU A 44 -29.92 19.11 13.76
C LEU A 44 -30.21 20.61 13.98
N LYS A 45 -30.88 21.25 13.02
CA LYS A 45 -31.27 22.66 13.12
C LYS A 45 -32.28 22.91 14.25
N LEU A 46 -33.27 22.03 14.41
CA LEU A 46 -34.27 22.13 15.49
C LEU A 46 -33.67 21.86 16.88
N PHE A 47 -32.66 20.99 16.96
CA PHE A 47 -31.94 20.67 18.19
C PHE A 47 -31.06 21.85 18.64
N SER A 48 -30.33 22.48 17.70
CA SER A 48 -29.44 23.63 17.95
C SER A 48 -30.18 24.88 18.44
N SER A 49 -31.36 25.19 17.89
CA SER A 49 -32.11 26.40 18.28
C SER A 49 -32.80 26.28 19.65
N ASN A 50 -33.36 25.12 19.97
CA ASN A 50 -34.14 24.91 21.20
C ASN A 50 -33.27 24.61 22.44
N LEU A 51 -32.07 24.04 22.28
CA LEU A 51 -31.16 23.81 23.42
C LEU A 51 -30.38 25.06 23.81
N LYS A 52 -30.08 25.97 22.87
CA LYS A 52 -29.43 27.25 23.16
C LYS A 52 -30.23 28.12 24.14
N SER A 53 -31.56 28.03 24.11
CA SER A 53 -32.44 28.74 25.04
C SER A 53 -32.59 28.04 26.40
N LEU A 54 -32.26 26.76 26.51
CA LEU A 54 -32.29 25.98 27.75
C LEU A 54 -30.94 25.97 28.50
N TYR A 55 -29.83 26.25 27.82
CA TYR A 55 -28.51 26.31 28.44
C TYR A 55 -28.28 27.69 29.08
N ILE A 56 -28.55 27.79 30.38
CA ILE A 56 -28.09 28.93 31.19
C ILE A 56 -26.58 28.76 31.35
N PHE A 57 -25.79 29.43 30.49
CA PHE A 57 -24.37 29.61 30.77
C PHE A 57 -24.25 30.26 32.15
N PRO A 58 -23.47 29.71 33.10
CA PRO A 58 -23.22 30.43 34.34
C PRO A 58 -22.61 31.77 33.96
N TYR A 59 -23.37 32.84 34.17
CA TYR A 59 -23.07 34.22 33.77
C TYR A 59 -21.81 34.80 34.46
N ASN A 60 -21.01 33.97 35.12
CA ASN A 60 -19.71 34.31 35.72
C ASN A 60 -18.50 33.85 34.89
N VAL A 61 -18.68 33.37 33.64
CA VAL A 61 -17.55 33.10 32.72
C VAL A 61 -16.79 34.39 32.33
N THR A 62 -17.44 35.55 32.43
CA THR A 62 -16.81 36.86 32.20
C THR A 62 -15.61 37.13 33.11
N LYS A 63 -15.62 36.60 34.34
CA LYS A 63 -14.50 36.83 35.27
C LYS A 63 -13.24 36.04 34.93
N GLU A 64 -13.35 34.93 34.19
CA GLU A 64 -12.20 34.14 33.72
C GLU A 64 -11.74 34.61 32.34
N TYR A 65 -12.67 35.06 31.51
CA TYR A 65 -12.39 35.72 30.23
C TYR A 65 -11.65 37.06 30.41
N ASP A 66 -11.97 37.83 31.45
CA ASP A 66 -11.26 39.08 31.82
C ASP A 66 -9.87 38.84 32.45
N ILE A 67 -9.54 37.59 32.84
CA ILE A 67 -8.23 37.23 33.43
C ILE A 67 -7.22 36.85 32.32
N MET A 68 -7.67 36.66 31.09
CA MET A 68 -6.79 36.32 29.98
C MET A 68 -6.09 37.57 29.44
N SER A 69 -4.76 37.54 29.36
CA SER A 69 -4.04 38.63 28.71
C SER A 69 -4.48 38.78 27.25
N GLU A 70 -4.59 40.02 26.75
CA GLU A 70 -4.93 40.33 25.36
C GLU A 70 -4.04 39.55 24.36
N ASN A 71 -2.77 39.35 24.73
CA ASN A 71 -1.79 38.58 23.98
C ASN A 71 -2.15 37.08 23.83
N CYS A 72 -2.77 36.48 24.84
CA CYS A 72 -3.18 35.07 24.80
C CYS A 72 -4.39 34.87 23.88
N THR A 73 -5.39 35.73 23.97
CA THR A 73 -6.55 35.72 23.07
C THR A 73 -6.12 35.94 21.63
N LEU A 74 -5.22 36.90 21.38
CA LEU A 74 -4.63 37.14 20.07
C LEU A 74 -3.85 35.91 19.54
N ALA A 75 -3.09 35.24 20.40
CA ALA A 75 -2.35 34.03 20.01
C ALA A 75 -3.29 32.89 19.59
N PHE A 76 -4.40 32.71 20.31
CA PHE A 76 -5.41 31.72 19.99
C PHE A 76 -6.13 32.06 18.68
N GLU A 77 -6.51 33.31 18.46
CA GLU A 77 -7.11 33.76 17.20
C GLU A 77 -6.17 33.52 16.01
N LYS A 78 -4.88 33.83 16.17
CA LYS A 78 -3.86 33.56 15.15
C LYS A 78 -3.75 32.07 14.82
N PHE A 79 -3.74 31.21 15.85
CA PHE A 79 -3.76 29.77 15.66
C PHE A 79 -5.02 29.30 14.93
N SER A 80 -6.19 29.72 15.37
CA SER A 80 -7.48 29.40 14.76
C SER A 80 -7.51 29.76 13.26
N LYS A 81 -7.08 30.98 12.91
CA LYS A 81 -6.99 31.42 11.51
C LYS A 81 -5.98 30.61 10.70
N ALA A 82 -4.83 30.28 11.29
CA ALA A 82 -3.80 29.50 10.59
C ALA A 82 -4.26 28.05 10.33
N VAL A 83 -4.93 27.42 11.29
CA VAL A 83 -5.55 26.09 11.11
C VAL A 83 -6.57 26.10 9.98
N LEU A 84 -7.46 27.10 9.95
CA LEU A 84 -8.48 27.21 8.90
C LEU A 84 -7.83 27.36 7.52
N ASN A 85 -6.82 28.22 7.39
CA ASN A 85 -6.11 28.44 6.13
C ASN A 85 -5.39 27.17 5.65
N PHE A 86 -4.70 26.45 6.54
CA PHE A 86 -4.02 25.20 6.18
C PHE A 86 -5.03 24.11 5.79
N THR A 87 -6.09 23.92 6.58
CA THR A 87 -7.13 22.93 6.30
C THR A 87 -7.85 23.22 4.99
N GLN A 88 -8.17 24.50 4.74
CA GLN A 88 -8.78 24.93 3.49
C GLN A 88 -7.86 24.64 2.30
N CYS A 89 -6.56 24.97 2.42
CA CYS A 89 -5.59 24.65 1.38
C CYS A 89 -5.53 23.14 1.10
N ALA A 90 -5.41 22.32 2.15
CA ALA A 90 -5.35 20.86 2.01
C ALA A 90 -6.59 20.28 1.32
N ILE A 91 -7.78 20.83 1.58
CA ILE A 91 -9.02 20.43 0.90
C ILE A 91 -9.01 20.84 -0.56
N MET A 92 -8.57 22.07 -0.89
CA MET A 92 -8.52 22.56 -2.27
C MET A 92 -7.57 21.73 -3.16
N TYR A 93 -6.47 21.24 -2.58
CA TYR A 93 -5.46 20.44 -3.27
C TYR A 93 -5.53 18.95 -2.93
N ALA A 94 -6.72 18.45 -2.58
CA ALA A 94 -6.92 17.03 -2.31
C ALA A 94 -7.00 16.19 -3.59
N ARG A 95 -7.36 16.77 -4.74
CA ARG A 95 -7.50 16.09 -6.04
C ARG A 95 -7.23 17.04 -7.23
N PRO A 96 -6.19 16.81 -8.04
CA PRO A 96 -5.03 15.95 -7.77
C PRO A 96 -4.29 16.37 -6.48
N VAL A 97 -3.60 15.44 -5.84
CA VAL A 97 -2.95 15.69 -4.54
C VAL A 97 -1.72 16.58 -4.76
N HIS A 98 -1.81 17.83 -4.28
CA HIS A 98 -0.72 18.83 -4.31
C HIS A 98 -0.56 19.55 -2.97
N ILE A 99 -0.90 18.87 -1.87
CA ILE A 99 -0.93 19.46 -0.53
C ILE A 99 0.48 19.92 -0.12
N CYS A 100 1.50 19.12 -0.42
CA CYS A 100 2.85 19.43 0.03
C CYS A 100 3.39 20.68 -0.67
N MET A 101 3.29 20.74 -2.00
CA MET A 101 3.84 21.85 -2.79
C MET A 101 3.06 23.14 -2.62
N GLU A 102 1.72 23.06 -2.53
CA GLU A 102 0.85 24.25 -2.51
C GLU A 102 0.57 24.77 -1.08
N CYS A 103 0.57 23.89 -0.08
CA CYS A 103 0.20 24.24 1.30
C CYS A 103 1.38 24.37 2.27
N GLY A 104 2.64 24.33 1.80
CA GLY A 104 3.79 24.43 2.71
C GLY A 104 3.86 25.73 3.50
N ASN A 105 3.52 26.86 2.88
CA ASN A 105 3.50 28.16 3.56
C ASN A 105 2.41 28.23 4.64
N THR A 106 1.21 27.71 4.35
CA THR A 106 0.11 27.69 5.30
C THR A 106 0.36 26.70 6.43
N HIS A 107 1.00 25.55 6.14
CA HIS A 107 1.45 24.59 7.14
C HIS A 107 2.48 25.22 8.09
N THR A 108 3.49 25.90 7.55
CA THR A 108 4.53 26.55 8.36
C THR A 108 3.91 27.60 9.29
N ALA A 109 3.03 28.47 8.76
CA ALA A 109 2.30 29.46 9.55
C ALA A 109 1.42 28.81 10.64
N PHE A 110 0.82 27.65 10.36
CA PHE A 110 0.04 26.87 11.31
C PHE A 110 0.91 26.33 12.46
N ILE A 111 2.06 25.73 12.15
CA ILE A 111 3.01 25.24 13.16
C ILE A 111 3.52 26.40 14.02
N ASP A 112 3.91 27.51 13.39
CA ASP A 112 4.40 28.71 14.09
C ASP A 112 3.33 29.31 15.00
N ALA A 113 2.07 29.39 14.54
CA ALA A 113 0.98 29.92 15.34
C ALA A 113 0.67 29.02 16.56
N PHE A 114 0.74 27.71 16.41
CA PHE A 114 0.60 26.77 17.53
C PHE A 114 1.74 26.91 18.54
N GLN A 115 2.99 26.99 18.06
CA GLN A 115 4.13 27.21 18.95
C GLN A 115 4.05 28.56 19.66
N PHE A 116 3.58 29.60 18.97
CA PHE A 116 3.35 30.92 19.55
C PHE A 116 2.29 30.87 20.66
N LEU A 117 1.20 30.12 20.47
CA LEU A 117 0.19 29.88 21.50
C LEU A 117 0.77 29.08 22.68
N LYS A 118 1.55 28.03 22.42
CA LYS A 118 2.21 27.26 23.49
C LYS A 118 3.24 28.07 24.27
N LYS A 119 3.88 29.08 23.68
CA LYS A 119 4.87 29.93 24.37
C LYS A 119 4.25 31.04 25.22
N GLN A 120 2.93 31.15 25.28
CA GLN A 120 2.25 32.11 26.16
C GLN A 120 2.42 31.74 27.64
N GLY A 121 2.07 32.65 28.55
CA GLY A 121 2.22 32.47 30.00
C GLY A 121 1.42 31.28 30.57
N ALA A 122 1.78 30.83 31.77
CA ALA A 122 1.22 29.64 32.41
C ALA A 122 -0.33 29.66 32.53
N ALA A 123 -0.92 30.83 32.77
CA ALA A 123 -2.38 30.98 32.81
C ALA A 123 -3.04 30.66 31.45
N CYS A 124 -2.44 31.14 30.35
CA CYS A 124 -2.90 30.87 28.98
C CYS A 124 -2.80 29.38 28.64
N GLN A 125 -1.67 28.77 29.02
CA GLN A 125 -1.45 27.34 28.81
C GLN A 125 -2.49 26.50 29.57
N SER A 126 -2.70 26.81 30.86
CA SER A 126 -3.69 26.11 31.69
C SER A 126 -5.09 26.23 31.10
N PHE A 127 -5.46 27.38 30.56
CA PHE A 127 -6.78 27.61 29.99
C PHE A 127 -7.01 26.80 28.70
N TYR A 128 -6.12 26.91 27.71
CA TYR A 128 -6.33 26.28 26.39
C TYR A 128 -5.88 24.82 26.29
N PHE A 129 -4.98 24.36 27.16
CA PHE A 129 -4.42 23.00 27.11
C PHE A 129 -4.68 22.18 28.37
N GLY A 130 -5.05 22.80 29.49
CA GLY A 130 -5.21 22.11 30.78
C GLY A 130 -6.63 22.07 31.35
N SER A 131 -7.59 22.76 30.73
CA SER A 131 -8.92 22.99 31.32
C SER A 131 -10.00 22.03 30.83
N ASP A 132 -9.80 21.34 29.70
CA ASP A 132 -10.81 20.48 29.08
C ASP A 132 -10.35 19.01 28.97
N GLN A 133 -11.27 18.07 29.21
CA GLN A 133 -11.00 16.64 28.97
C GLN A 133 -10.83 16.31 27.48
N LEU A 134 -11.36 17.18 26.59
CA LEU A 134 -11.30 17.00 25.15
C LEU A 134 -9.97 17.47 24.55
N GLY A 135 -9.29 18.46 25.15
CA GLY A 135 -8.05 19.02 24.62
C GLY A 135 -8.18 19.50 23.18
N ILE A 136 -9.22 20.30 22.85
CA ILE A 136 -9.57 20.61 21.44
C ILE A 136 -8.38 21.20 20.68
N VAL A 137 -7.58 22.05 21.31
CA VAL A 137 -6.44 22.72 20.68
C VAL A 137 -5.38 21.71 20.24
N ASP A 138 -4.99 20.78 21.12
CA ASP A 138 -4.04 19.72 20.78
C ASP A 138 -4.63 18.74 19.77
N LEU A 139 -5.91 18.37 19.91
CA LEU A 139 -6.59 17.46 18.97
C LEU A 139 -6.60 18.03 17.55
N VAL A 140 -7.02 19.29 17.40
CA VAL A 140 -7.06 19.97 16.10
C VAL A 140 -5.66 20.11 15.51
N TYR A 141 -4.67 20.50 16.33
CA TYR A 141 -3.28 20.56 15.89
C TYR A 141 -2.78 19.20 15.40
N ASN A 142 -2.98 18.14 16.17
CA ASN A 142 -2.51 16.81 15.81
C ASN A 142 -3.18 16.32 14.53
N ASN A 143 -4.51 16.46 14.39
CA ASN A 143 -5.23 16.03 13.19
C ASN A 143 -4.79 16.81 11.94
N ALA A 144 -4.62 18.13 12.05
CA ALA A 144 -4.13 18.94 10.94
C ALA A 144 -2.69 18.56 10.58
N ASN A 145 -1.81 18.45 11.58
CA ASN A 145 -0.41 18.09 11.34
C ASN A 145 -0.26 16.66 10.81
N GLU A 146 -1.17 15.74 11.16
CA GLU A 146 -1.18 14.39 10.61
C GLU A 146 -1.36 14.38 9.09
N ILE A 147 -2.09 15.34 8.51
CA ILE A 147 -2.22 15.47 7.04
C ILE A 147 -0.83 15.65 6.43
N TRP A 148 -0.01 16.54 7.00
CA TRP A 148 1.35 16.80 6.53
C TRP A 148 2.27 15.59 6.71
N VAL A 149 2.24 14.98 7.89
CA VAL A 149 3.11 13.85 8.26
C VAL A 149 2.77 12.60 7.45
N LYS A 150 1.48 12.24 7.33
CA LYS A 150 1.05 11.06 6.56
C LYS A 150 1.25 11.22 5.06
N SER A 151 1.30 12.46 4.56
CA SER A 151 1.63 12.77 3.17
C SER A 151 3.12 12.82 2.90
N TYR A 152 3.96 12.63 3.93
CA TYR A 152 5.43 12.70 3.85
C TYR A 152 5.93 14.01 3.22
N CYS A 153 5.24 15.12 3.48
CA CYS A 153 5.51 16.38 2.79
C CYS A 153 6.93 16.92 3.06
N GLN A 154 7.50 16.66 4.24
CA GLN A 154 8.87 17.05 4.56
C GLN A 154 9.88 16.51 3.54
N ASN A 155 9.66 15.29 3.02
CA ASN A 155 10.58 14.67 2.06
C ASN A 155 10.58 15.39 0.70
N CYS A 156 9.50 16.11 0.34
CA CYS A 156 9.50 16.98 -0.85
C CYS A 156 10.49 18.15 -0.70
N TYR A 157 10.62 18.69 0.52
CA TYR A 157 11.47 19.84 0.83
C TYR A 157 12.92 19.45 1.10
N ASP A 158 13.14 18.35 1.81
CA ASP A 158 14.50 17.85 2.10
C ASP A 158 15.27 17.51 0.80
N TYR A 159 14.53 17.13 -0.25
CA TYR A 159 15.05 16.80 -1.58
C TYR A 159 14.50 17.73 -2.66
N TYR A 160 14.42 19.04 -2.35
CA TYR A 160 13.79 20.05 -3.20
C TYR A 160 14.27 20.03 -4.66
N ASN A 161 15.59 19.92 -4.89
CA ASN A 161 16.16 19.97 -6.24
C ASN A 161 15.68 18.80 -7.11
N GLU A 162 15.50 17.63 -6.52
CA GLU A 162 15.01 16.44 -7.20
C GLU A 162 13.50 16.49 -7.39
N THR A 163 12.79 17.00 -6.39
CA THR A 163 11.34 17.25 -6.45
C THR A 163 11.02 18.21 -7.60
N GLU A 164 11.76 19.31 -7.71
CA GLU A 164 11.62 20.30 -8.79
C GLU A 164 11.87 19.66 -10.16
N LYS A 165 12.94 18.89 -10.33
CA LYS A 165 13.24 18.18 -11.58
C LYS A 165 12.13 17.20 -11.97
N PHE A 166 11.56 16.50 -11.00
CA PHE A 166 10.44 15.59 -11.24
C PHE A 166 9.20 16.35 -11.76
N PHE A 167 8.83 17.46 -11.12
CA PHE A 167 7.68 18.26 -11.57
C PHE A 167 7.92 18.95 -12.92
N GLN A 168 9.15 19.38 -13.20
CA GLN A 168 9.53 19.90 -14.53
C GLN A 168 9.35 18.82 -15.61
N ALA A 169 9.88 17.61 -15.39
CA ALA A 169 9.69 16.50 -16.32
C ALA A 169 8.21 16.14 -16.49
N SER A 170 7.43 16.16 -15.40
CA SER A 170 5.99 15.88 -15.45
C SER A 170 5.24 16.91 -16.28
N ASN A 171 5.59 18.19 -16.13
CA ASN A 171 5.00 19.27 -16.90
C ASN A 171 5.34 19.16 -18.39
N GLU A 172 6.58 18.79 -18.74
CA GLU A 172 6.98 18.51 -20.13
C GLU A 172 6.16 17.39 -20.76
N LEU A 173 5.91 16.30 -20.03
CA LEU A 173 5.07 15.20 -20.47
C LEU A 173 3.62 15.66 -20.72
N ILE A 174 3.01 16.37 -19.77
CA ILE A 174 1.65 16.88 -19.90
C ILE A 174 1.54 17.79 -21.12
N ILE A 175 2.47 18.73 -21.30
CA ILE A 175 2.51 19.63 -22.46
C ILE A 175 2.63 18.84 -23.77
N CYS A 176 3.47 17.80 -23.81
CA CYS A 176 3.61 16.96 -25.00
C CYS A 176 2.31 16.23 -25.36
N MET A 177 1.67 15.64 -24.34
CA MET A 177 0.40 14.91 -24.49
C MET A 177 -0.74 15.82 -24.95
N GLU A 178 -0.90 17.00 -24.33
CA GLU A 178 -1.94 17.96 -24.69
C GLU A 178 -1.76 18.53 -26.10
N LYS A 179 -0.53 18.87 -26.49
CA LYS A 179 -0.24 19.38 -27.84
C LYS A 179 -0.59 18.36 -28.91
N THR A 180 -0.29 17.09 -28.67
CA THR A 180 -0.52 16.03 -29.64
C THR A 180 -2.00 15.66 -29.76
N ASN A 181 -2.77 15.81 -28.67
CA ASN A 181 -4.22 15.61 -28.66
C ASN A 181 -4.96 16.69 -29.48
N ARG A 182 -4.46 17.93 -29.51
CA ARG A 182 -5.09 19.05 -30.25
C ARG A 182 -4.85 19.04 -31.76
N THR A 183 -3.92 18.22 -32.26
CA THR A 183 -3.72 18.02 -33.69
C THR A 183 -4.60 16.85 -34.13
N ASP A 184 -5.83 17.16 -34.54
CA ASP A 184 -6.83 16.20 -34.99
C ASP A 184 -6.26 15.25 -36.08
N ILE A 185 -6.51 13.94 -35.92
CA ILE A 185 -6.05 12.80 -36.75
C ILE A 185 -4.63 12.30 -36.40
N VAL A 186 -4.38 11.98 -35.13
CA VAL A 186 -3.16 11.29 -34.70
C VAL A 186 -3.57 9.99 -34.03
N GLU A 187 -3.27 8.85 -34.67
CA GLU A 187 -3.44 7.52 -34.06
C GLU A 187 -2.74 7.52 -32.69
N ALA A 188 -3.35 6.90 -31.68
CA ALA A 188 -2.83 6.82 -30.30
C ALA A 188 -1.33 6.49 -30.26
N ASN A 189 -0.89 5.58 -31.14
CA ASN A 189 0.50 5.16 -31.32
C ASN A 189 1.48 6.33 -31.60
N SER A 190 1.07 7.33 -32.38
CA SER A 190 1.93 8.47 -32.71
C SER A 190 2.09 9.49 -31.57
N THR A 191 1.15 9.58 -30.64
CA THR A 191 1.32 10.34 -29.39
C THR A 191 2.33 9.67 -28.48
N CYS A 192 2.23 8.35 -28.33
CA CYS A 192 3.15 7.55 -27.55
C CYS A 192 4.59 7.71 -28.06
N ILE A 193 4.80 7.59 -29.38
CA ILE A 193 6.14 7.73 -29.98
C ILE A 193 6.71 9.13 -29.75
N LYS A 194 5.91 10.19 -29.93
CA LYS A 194 6.38 11.58 -29.78
C LYS A 194 6.69 11.94 -28.32
N CYS A 195 5.90 11.45 -27.38
CA CYS A 195 6.02 11.78 -25.97
C CYS A 195 6.78 10.72 -25.15
N HIS A 196 7.29 9.67 -25.81
CA HIS A 196 8.02 8.57 -25.18
C HIS A 196 9.17 9.07 -24.32
N ASP A 197 10.03 9.94 -24.86
CA ASP A 197 11.23 10.40 -24.15
C ASP A 197 10.86 11.25 -22.93
N ALA A 198 9.80 12.07 -23.04
CA ALA A 198 9.29 12.83 -21.90
C ALA A 198 8.75 11.88 -20.81
N TYR A 199 8.00 10.84 -21.18
CA TYR A 199 7.51 9.84 -20.24
C TYR A 199 8.64 9.06 -19.57
N VAL A 200 9.66 8.64 -20.33
CA VAL A 200 10.85 7.98 -19.80
C VAL A 200 11.58 8.90 -18.83
N ASN A 201 11.69 10.20 -19.12
CA ASN A 201 12.33 11.16 -18.22
C ASN A 201 11.59 11.30 -16.88
N VAL A 202 10.26 11.38 -16.90
CA VAL A 202 9.42 11.37 -15.68
C VAL A 202 9.62 10.09 -14.88
N SER A 203 9.57 8.94 -15.56
CA SER A 203 9.75 7.61 -14.94
C SER A 203 11.15 7.46 -14.33
N ALA A 204 12.19 7.90 -15.03
CA ALA A 204 13.57 7.88 -14.55
C ALA A 204 13.75 8.81 -13.34
N SER A 205 13.13 9.98 -13.34
CA SER A 205 13.15 10.90 -12.20
C SER A 205 12.43 10.32 -10.99
N TYR A 206 11.25 9.70 -11.19
CA TYR A 206 10.51 9.00 -10.13
C TYR A 206 11.31 7.84 -9.53
N ASN A 207 12.01 7.06 -10.35
CA ASN A 207 12.80 5.92 -9.88
C ASN A 207 13.91 6.31 -8.90
N LYS A 208 14.43 7.55 -8.95
CA LYS A 208 15.37 8.05 -7.94
C LYS A 208 14.75 8.03 -6.55
N PHE A 209 13.52 8.51 -6.40
CA PHE A 209 12.76 8.45 -5.14
C PHE A 209 12.47 7.01 -4.72
N VAL A 210 12.21 6.10 -5.65
CA VAL A 210 12.02 4.68 -5.34
C VAL A 210 13.31 4.07 -4.75
N HIS A 211 14.48 4.41 -5.29
CA HIS A 211 15.76 3.95 -4.77
C HIS A 211 16.07 4.55 -3.39
N TRP A 212 15.75 5.83 -3.19
CA TRP A 212 15.93 6.52 -1.91
C TRP A 212 14.83 6.22 -0.89
N LYS A 213 13.88 5.33 -1.20
CA LYS A 213 12.81 4.97 -0.25
C LYS A 213 13.34 4.51 1.11
N LYS A 214 14.54 3.94 1.17
CA LYS A 214 15.20 3.54 2.42
C LYS A 214 15.76 4.71 3.23
N GLU A 215 16.03 5.83 2.57
CA GLU A 215 16.54 7.07 3.17
C GLU A 215 15.39 7.97 3.65
N PHE A 216 14.21 7.87 3.03
CA PHE A 216 13.02 8.58 3.49
C PHE A 216 12.50 8.05 4.82
N VAL A 217 12.22 8.96 5.75
CA VAL A 217 11.47 8.65 6.96
C VAL A 217 10.02 8.36 6.55
N GLY A 218 9.69 7.08 6.42
CA GLY A 218 8.34 6.56 6.19
C GLY A 218 7.94 6.34 4.72
N GLY A 219 8.16 7.30 3.81
CA GLY A 219 7.71 7.15 2.43
C GLY A 219 8.08 8.28 1.45
N ILE A 220 7.71 8.09 0.19
CA ILE A 220 7.86 9.13 -0.86
C ILE A 220 6.77 10.18 -0.63
N CYS A 221 7.10 11.45 -0.85
CA CYS A 221 6.15 12.55 -0.80
C CYS A 221 4.90 12.28 -1.65
N MET A 222 3.71 12.50 -1.08
CA MET A 222 2.46 12.07 -1.71
C MET A 222 2.18 12.81 -3.03
N ASP A 223 2.53 14.09 -3.14
CA ASP A 223 2.36 14.86 -4.38
C ASP A 223 3.12 14.23 -5.56
N ILE A 224 4.33 13.69 -5.32
CA ILE A 224 5.14 12.98 -6.33
C ILE A 224 4.46 11.67 -6.72
N VAL A 225 3.98 10.91 -5.72
CA VAL A 225 3.31 9.62 -5.94
C VAL A 225 2.02 9.80 -6.75
N ASP A 226 1.19 10.77 -6.38
CA ASP A 226 -0.08 11.04 -7.07
C ASP A 226 0.17 11.53 -8.50
N THR A 227 1.12 12.46 -8.69
CA THR A 227 1.52 12.93 -10.02
C THR A 227 1.98 11.77 -10.91
N MET A 228 2.85 10.88 -10.41
CA MET A 228 3.30 9.72 -11.18
C MET A 228 2.16 8.75 -11.52
N ASN A 229 1.21 8.55 -10.59
CA ASN A 229 0.05 7.71 -10.83
C ASN A 229 -0.87 8.31 -11.90
N ILE A 230 -1.08 9.63 -11.88
CA ILE A 230 -1.83 10.35 -12.91
C ILE A 230 -1.11 10.24 -14.26
N SER A 231 0.20 10.46 -14.31
CA SER A 231 0.98 10.30 -15.55
C SER A 231 0.88 8.89 -16.13
N ARG A 232 0.95 7.84 -15.29
CA ARG A 232 0.78 6.44 -15.72
C ARG A 232 -0.63 6.14 -16.22
N ARG A 233 -1.64 6.68 -15.52
CA ARG A 233 -3.03 6.55 -15.94
C ARG A 233 -3.24 7.21 -17.30
N MET A 234 -2.80 8.45 -17.45
CA MET A 234 -2.85 9.18 -18.72
C MET A 234 -2.13 8.40 -19.83
N TRP A 235 -0.90 7.91 -19.58
CA TRP A 235 -0.16 7.08 -20.54
C TRP A 235 -0.93 5.83 -20.98
N SER A 236 -1.66 5.21 -20.05
CA SER A 236 -2.47 4.02 -20.34
C SER A 236 -3.77 4.37 -21.06
N GLU A 237 -4.39 5.52 -20.79
CA GLU A 237 -5.60 6.00 -21.48
C GLU A 237 -5.35 6.27 -22.98
N TYR A 238 -4.11 6.55 -23.37
CA TYR A 238 -3.67 6.66 -24.77
C TYR A 238 -3.13 5.33 -25.36
N ASP A 239 -3.38 4.18 -24.72
CA ASP A 239 -2.88 2.86 -25.16
C ASP A 239 -1.35 2.81 -25.39
N CYS A 240 -0.60 3.68 -24.72
CA CYS A 240 0.86 3.73 -24.84
C CYS A 240 1.57 2.69 -23.97
N ALA A 241 0.82 2.00 -23.10
CA ALA A 241 1.35 0.89 -22.33
C ALA A 241 1.75 -0.22 -23.30
N VAL A 242 3.03 -0.64 -23.23
CA VAL A 242 3.52 -1.73 -24.07
C VAL A 242 2.74 -3.00 -23.69
N GLY A 243 1.83 -3.43 -24.56
CA GLY A 243 1.14 -4.71 -24.42
C GLY A 243 2.12 -5.87 -24.38
N PHE A 244 1.67 -7.06 -24.00
CA PHE A 244 2.51 -8.26 -23.96
C PHE A 244 3.29 -8.44 -25.26
N GLY A 245 4.60 -8.16 -25.22
CA GLY A 245 5.48 -8.32 -26.36
C GLY A 245 5.67 -9.80 -26.64
N THR A 246 5.05 -10.30 -27.71
CA THR A 246 5.12 -11.72 -28.11
C THR A 246 6.55 -12.21 -28.32
N THR A 247 7.48 -11.31 -28.68
CA THR A 247 8.90 -11.61 -28.88
C THR A 247 9.66 -11.93 -27.58
N ILE A 248 9.29 -11.32 -26.45
CA ILE A 248 9.96 -11.51 -25.14
C ILE A 248 9.14 -12.43 -24.24
N GLY A 249 7.81 -12.32 -24.30
CA GLY A 249 6.90 -13.10 -23.48
C GLY A 249 6.80 -14.58 -23.89
N PHE A 250 6.83 -14.88 -25.19
CA PHE A 250 6.72 -16.26 -25.67
C PHE A 250 7.92 -17.14 -25.25
N PRO A 251 9.19 -16.68 -25.35
CA PRO A 251 10.32 -17.40 -24.79
C PRO A 251 10.18 -17.70 -23.29
N ASN A 252 9.69 -16.73 -22.50
CA ASN A 252 9.51 -16.90 -21.05
C ASN A 252 8.42 -17.93 -20.69
N ILE A 253 7.33 -17.96 -21.46
CA ILE A 253 6.29 -18.98 -21.28
C ILE A 253 6.84 -20.37 -21.64
N LEU A 254 7.60 -20.46 -22.75
CA LEU A 254 8.16 -21.74 -23.20
C LEU A 254 9.19 -22.29 -22.20
N THR A 255 10.04 -21.44 -21.63
CA THR A 255 11.00 -21.86 -20.59
C THR A 255 10.29 -22.27 -19.30
N ALA A 256 9.27 -21.55 -18.87
CA ALA A 256 8.46 -21.91 -17.71
C ALA A 256 7.77 -23.27 -17.89
N LEU A 257 7.21 -23.54 -19.08
CA LEU A 257 6.61 -24.84 -19.41
C LEU A 257 7.66 -25.96 -19.48
N GLY A 258 8.84 -25.69 -20.03
CA GLY A 258 9.93 -26.66 -20.10
C GLY A 258 10.44 -27.06 -18.72
N ILE A 259 10.71 -26.08 -17.85
CA ILE A 259 11.18 -26.32 -16.48
C ILE A 259 10.05 -26.96 -15.65
N GLY A 260 8.82 -26.48 -15.77
CA GLY A 260 7.66 -26.99 -15.04
C GLY A 260 7.27 -28.43 -15.42
N SER A 261 7.50 -28.84 -16.68
CA SER A 261 7.23 -30.21 -17.14
C SER A 261 8.37 -31.19 -16.85
N SER A 262 9.57 -30.70 -16.55
CA SER A 262 10.75 -31.54 -16.28
C SER A 262 10.53 -32.57 -15.16
N PRO A 263 9.95 -32.23 -13.98
CA PRO A 263 9.68 -33.21 -12.94
C PRO A 263 8.70 -34.30 -13.39
N PHE A 264 7.66 -33.92 -14.14
CA PHE A 264 6.66 -34.87 -14.63
C PHE A 264 7.28 -35.87 -15.61
N ILE A 265 8.08 -35.38 -16.56
CA ILE A 265 8.81 -36.22 -17.51
C ILE A 265 9.79 -37.14 -16.78
N PHE A 266 10.52 -36.63 -15.78
CA PHE A 266 11.42 -37.44 -14.96
C PHE A 266 10.70 -38.58 -14.22
N TYR A 267 9.54 -38.32 -13.63
CA TYR A 267 8.75 -39.36 -12.96
C TYR A 267 8.17 -40.40 -13.93
N LEU A 268 7.78 -39.98 -15.15
CA LEU A 268 7.35 -40.92 -16.18
C LEU A 268 8.50 -41.82 -16.66
N LEU A 269 9.68 -41.24 -16.92
CA LEU A 269 10.86 -41.97 -17.35
C LEU A 269 11.39 -42.94 -16.28
N SER A 270 11.43 -42.52 -15.02
CA SER A 270 11.84 -43.41 -13.93
C SER A 270 10.90 -44.61 -13.81
N LYS A 271 9.58 -44.39 -13.91
CA LYS A 271 8.60 -45.49 -13.84
C LYS A 271 8.75 -46.50 -14.99
N THR A 272 9.00 -46.04 -16.22
CA THR A 272 9.19 -46.96 -17.36
C THR A 272 10.47 -47.76 -17.24
N VAL A 273 11.57 -47.14 -16.78
CA VAL A 273 12.84 -47.84 -16.54
C VAL A 273 12.74 -48.86 -15.40
N SER A 274 12.11 -48.51 -14.27
CA SER A 274 11.94 -49.45 -13.15
C SER A 274 11.14 -50.70 -13.55
N HIS A 275 10.11 -50.57 -14.38
CA HIS A 275 9.33 -51.71 -14.86
C HIS A 275 10.14 -52.64 -15.79
N LEU A 276 11.15 -52.12 -16.50
CA LEU A 276 12.03 -52.94 -17.34
C LEU A 276 13.04 -53.76 -16.51
N GLU A 277 13.48 -53.24 -15.37
CA GLU A 277 14.41 -53.92 -14.47
C GLU A 277 13.74 -55.01 -13.63
N ASP A 278 12.47 -54.83 -13.24
CA ASP A 278 11.70 -55.84 -12.50
C ASP A 278 11.56 -57.17 -13.28
N VAL A 279 11.65 -57.13 -14.61
CA VAL A 279 11.61 -58.33 -15.48
C VAL A 279 12.93 -59.12 -15.44
N LYS A 280 14.04 -58.54 -14.92
CA LYS A 280 15.37 -59.17 -14.89
C LYS A 280 15.84 -59.70 -13.53
N LEU A 281 15.03 -59.62 -12.47
CA LEU A 281 15.39 -60.18 -11.18
C LEU A 281 15.27 -61.71 -11.18
N VAL A 282 16.33 -62.39 -11.63
CA VAL A 282 16.53 -63.84 -11.43
C VAL A 282 16.58 -64.11 -9.93
N ARG A 283 15.55 -64.77 -9.37
CA ARG A 283 15.57 -65.25 -7.99
C ARG A 283 16.73 -66.25 -7.82
N PRO A 284 17.65 -66.08 -6.86
CA PRO A 284 18.64 -67.10 -6.57
C PRO A 284 17.95 -68.37 -6.04
N LYS A 285 18.18 -69.51 -6.70
CA LYS A 285 17.68 -70.83 -6.26
C LYS A 285 18.36 -71.21 -4.95
N ARG A 286 17.60 -71.30 -3.86
CA ARG A 286 18.04 -71.85 -2.57
C ARG A 286 18.29 -73.35 -2.74
N LYS A 287 19.51 -73.84 -2.50
CA LYS A 287 19.78 -75.29 -2.43
C LYS A 287 19.16 -75.83 -1.14
N VAL A 288 18.26 -76.81 -1.28
CA VAL A 288 17.69 -77.57 -0.16
C VAL A 288 18.64 -78.75 0.10
N THR A 289 19.22 -78.80 1.30
CA THR A 289 20.01 -79.94 1.76
C THR A 289 19.04 -81.02 2.25
N VAL A 290 19.01 -82.16 1.57
CA VAL A 290 18.19 -83.32 1.96
C VAL A 290 18.91 -84.06 3.08
N ILE A 291 18.28 -84.14 4.25
CA ILE A 291 18.69 -85.02 5.36
C ILE A 291 17.98 -86.36 5.16
N THR A 292 18.73 -87.42 4.90
CA THR A 292 18.22 -88.79 4.82
C THR A 292 18.38 -89.46 6.19
N ALA A 293 17.27 -89.90 6.81
CA ALA A 293 17.25 -90.72 8.01
C ALA A 293 17.06 -92.22 7.66
N PRO A 294 17.51 -93.16 8.51
CA PRO A 294 17.93 -94.51 8.12
C PRO A 294 16.79 -95.55 8.07
N ALA A 295 17.06 -96.66 7.37
CA ALA A 295 16.15 -97.79 7.16
C ALA A 295 16.04 -98.73 8.38
N PRO A 296 14.86 -99.36 8.62
CA PRO A 296 14.65 -100.32 9.71
C PRO A 296 14.57 -101.78 9.21
N SER A 297 15.11 -102.70 10.01
CA SER A 297 14.87 -104.16 10.16
C SER A 297 16.21 -104.77 10.63
N ASP A 298 16.31 -105.47 11.76
CA ASP A 298 15.66 -106.76 12.04
C ASP A 298 15.43 -106.96 13.56
N LEU A 299 14.27 -107.52 13.93
CA LEU A 299 14.07 -108.20 15.20
C LEU A 299 12.99 -109.30 15.06
N GLU A 300 13.45 -110.52 14.76
CA GLU A 300 12.79 -111.82 14.99
C GLU A 300 13.88 -112.70 15.64
N THR A 301 13.72 -113.55 16.66
CA THR A 301 12.61 -114.16 17.45
C THR A 301 13.31 -114.83 18.67
N LEU A 302 12.83 -114.71 19.93
CA LEU A 302 12.10 -115.72 20.76
C LEU A 302 12.78 -117.12 20.92
N PRO A 303 12.40 -117.99 21.88
CA PRO A 303 12.48 -117.99 23.35
C PRO A 303 13.14 -119.29 23.93
N GLU A 304 13.15 -119.41 25.27
CA GLU A 304 13.62 -120.53 26.14
C GLU A 304 15.13 -120.70 26.37
#